data_AF-A0A117RJF1-F1
#
_entry.id   AF-A0A117RJF1-F1
#
_cell.length_a   1.000
_cell.length_b   1.000
_cell.length_c   1.000
_cell.angle_alpha   90.00
_cell.angle_beta   90.00
_cell.angle_gamma   90.00
#
_symmetry.space_group_name_H-M   'P 1'
#
loop_
_entity.id
_entity.type
_entity.pdbx_description
1 polymer ?
#
loop_
_entity_poly.entity_id
_entity_poly.type
_entity_poly.pdbx_seq_one_letter_code
_entity_poly.pdbx_strand_id
1 'polypeptide(L)'
;MYAASGYPPDDARRKAVKNLRGVRAKVLGAVQAVDPAGTRLRAHAMSDFRGNPAYREIHDRLQARLATDDEFRTTCEKLVDSFLAGRSGRATEAQREVCLAYVCAEAPLFLDTPAILGVPSSLNCYHQLLPMAELLYSRGAGLRASRNQGHAIVTPAAGTDTEGPDTDVH
;
A
#
# COMPACT_ATOMS: atom_id res chain seq x y z
N MET A 1 -2.21 10.42 8.34
CA MET A 1 -2.67 11.28 7.23
C MET A 1 -3.74 12.27 7.66
N TYR A 2 -4.90 11.84 8.19
CA TYR A 2 -5.95 12.78 8.64
C TYR A 2 -5.47 13.86 9.60
N ALA A 3 -4.70 13.52 10.63
CA ALA A 3 -4.12 14.52 11.53
C ALA A 3 -3.20 15.52 10.79
N ALA A 4 -2.33 15.04 9.90
CA ALA A 4 -1.47 15.88 9.05
C ALA A 4 -2.27 16.73 8.04
N SER A 5 -3.55 16.43 7.82
CA SER A 5 -4.48 17.23 7.03
C SER A 5 -5.32 18.19 7.89
N GLY A 6 -4.98 18.38 9.17
CA GLY A 6 -5.61 19.37 10.05
C GLY A 6 -6.80 18.85 10.87
N TYR A 7 -7.11 17.56 10.83
CA TYR A 7 -8.15 17.01 11.71
C TYR A 7 -7.65 16.93 13.17
N PRO A 8 -8.47 17.29 14.18
CA PRO A 8 -8.15 17.01 15.57
C PRO A 8 -7.83 15.52 15.80
N PRO A 9 -6.93 15.16 16.73
CA PRO A 9 -6.48 13.77 16.90
C PRO A 9 -7.62 12.76 17.09
N ASP A 10 -8.63 13.11 17.89
CA ASP A 10 -9.81 12.26 18.11
C ASP A 10 -10.65 12.08 16.85
N ASP A 11 -10.81 13.13 16.05
CA ASP A 11 -11.56 13.10 14.80
C ASP A 11 -10.80 12.29 13.74
N ALA A 12 -9.49 12.49 13.65
CA ALA A 12 -8.60 11.73 12.79
C ALA A 12 -8.70 10.22 13.10
N ARG A 13 -8.70 9.85 14.39
CA ARG A 13 -8.87 8.47 14.85
C ARG A 13 -10.26 7.93 14.51
N ARG A 14 -11.33 8.66 14.85
CA ARG A 14 -12.72 8.25 14.55
C ARG A 14 -12.91 8.00 13.05
N LYS A 15 -12.41 8.90 12.21
CA LYS A 15 -12.50 8.80 10.75
C LYS A 15 -11.68 7.63 10.20
N ALA A 16 -10.46 7.42 10.71
CA ALA A 16 -9.64 6.26 10.35
C ALA A 16 -10.34 4.94 10.70
N VAL A 17 -10.87 4.80 11.92
CA VAL A 17 -11.60 3.60 12.35
C VAL A 17 -12.84 3.36 11.48
N LYS A 18 -13.64 4.41 11.23
CA LYS A 18 -14.84 4.30 10.37
C LYS A 18 -14.47 3.79 8.97
N ASN A 19 -13.46 4.37 8.34
CA ASN A 19 -13.05 3.98 6.99
C ASN A 19 -12.46 2.56 6.94
N LEU A 20 -11.61 2.21 7.91
CA LEU A 20 -11.01 0.87 7.99
C LEU A 20 -12.08 -0.21 8.21
N ARG A 21 -13.09 0.06 9.06
CA ARG A 21 -14.24 -0.85 9.22
C ARG A 21 -15.00 -1.05 7.92
N GLY A 22 -15.28 0.03 7.20
CA GLY A 22 -15.98 -0.04 5.91
C GLY A 22 -15.22 -0.85 4.86
N VAL A 23 -13.92 -0.57 4.68
CA VAL A 23 -13.06 -1.29 3.74
C VAL A 23 -12.94 -2.77 4.14
N ARG A 24 -12.69 -3.06 5.43
CA ARG A 24 -12.58 -4.43 5.93
C ARG A 24 -13.87 -5.23 5.68
N ALA A 25 -15.03 -4.65 5.97
CA ALA A 25 -16.31 -5.32 5.74
C ALA A 25 -16.51 -5.65 4.25
N LYS A 26 -16.22 -4.70 3.35
CA LYS A 26 -16.32 -4.92 1.89
C LYS A 26 -15.37 -6.01 1.39
N VAL A 27 -14.10 -5.97 1.81
CA VAL A 27 -13.09 -6.97 1.41
C VAL A 27 -13.47 -8.36 1.92
N LEU A 28 -13.85 -8.48 3.19
CA LEU A 28 -14.25 -9.78 3.76
C LEU A 28 -15.52 -10.31 3.10
N GLY A 29 -16.50 -9.44 2.81
CA GLY A 29 -17.70 -9.81 2.06
C GLY A 29 -17.38 -10.35 0.67
N ALA A 30 -16.50 -9.67 -0.08
CA ALA A 30 -16.07 -10.12 -1.40
C ALA A 30 -15.30 -11.45 -1.35
N VAL A 31 -14.40 -11.62 -0.38
CA VAL A 31 -13.67 -12.89 -0.18
C VAL A 31 -14.65 -14.03 0.13
N GLN A 32 -15.59 -13.81 1.05
CA GLN A 32 -16.58 -14.82 1.43
C GLN A 32 -17.51 -15.18 0.25
N ALA A 33 -17.88 -14.22 -0.57
CA ALA A 33 -18.74 -14.46 -1.73
C ALA A 33 -18.07 -15.32 -2.80
N VAL A 34 -16.76 -15.17 -3.00
CA VAL A 34 -16.01 -15.87 -4.06
C VAL A 34 -15.37 -17.17 -3.57
N ASP A 35 -14.98 -17.27 -2.30
CA ASP A 35 -14.39 -18.47 -1.69
C ASP A 35 -15.00 -18.75 -0.31
N PRO A 36 -16.26 -19.24 -0.25
CA PRO A 36 -16.96 -19.45 1.01
C PRO A 36 -16.30 -20.48 1.93
N ALA A 37 -15.56 -21.42 1.34
CA ALA A 37 -14.82 -22.45 2.06
C ALA A 37 -13.47 -21.94 2.59
N GLY A 38 -13.03 -20.74 2.18
CA GLY A 38 -11.77 -20.14 2.60
C GLY A 38 -10.57 -21.03 2.28
N THR A 39 -10.49 -21.58 1.08
CA THR A 39 -9.41 -22.49 0.69
C THR A 39 -8.28 -21.80 -0.08
N ARG A 40 -8.58 -20.70 -0.77
CA ARG A 40 -7.70 -20.04 -1.74
C ARG A 40 -7.49 -18.56 -1.44
N LEU A 41 -8.51 -17.88 -0.89
CA LEU A 41 -8.47 -16.45 -0.61
C LEU A 41 -8.28 -16.18 0.88
N ARG A 42 -7.42 -15.20 1.16
CA ARG A 42 -7.11 -14.70 2.50
C ARG A 42 -7.09 -13.18 2.45
N ALA A 43 -7.67 -12.55 3.46
CA ALA A 43 -7.59 -11.12 3.67
C ALA A 43 -6.77 -10.83 4.93
N HIS A 44 -5.80 -9.94 4.79
CA HIS A 44 -4.93 -9.50 5.88
C HIS A 44 -5.00 -7.98 5.99
N ALA A 45 -5.01 -7.47 7.21
CA ALA A 45 -4.65 -6.08 7.45
C ALA A 45 -3.12 -5.96 7.38
N MET A 46 -2.61 -4.83 6.88
CA MET A 46 -1.15 -4.60 6.86
C MET A 46 -0.53 -4.72 8.26
N SER A 47 -1.28 -4.32 9.29
CA SER A 47 -0.87 -4.43 10.69
C SER A 47 -0.63 -5.87 11.15
N ASP A 48 -1.21 -6.87 10.48
CA ASP A 48 -1.04 -8.29 10.83
C ASP A 48 0.40 -8.75 10.57
N PHE A 49 1.12 -8.07 9.66
CA PHE A 49 2.52 -8.39 9.33
C PHE A 49 3.53 -7.75 10.28
N ARG A 50 3.12 -6.91 11.24
CA ARG A 50 4.05 -6.26 12.19
C ARG A 50 4.86 -7.26 13.02
N GLY A 51 4.31 -8.45 13.27
CA GLY A 51 5.00 -9.54 13.99
C GLY A 51 5.82 -10.46 13.08
N ASN A 52 5.69 -10.36 11.77
CA ASN A 52 6.35 -11.26 10.82
C ASN A 52 7.86 -10.90 10.71
N PRO A 53 8.78 -11.86 10.93
CA PRO A 53 10.21 -11.58 10.90
C PRO A 53 10.72 -11.04 9.57
N ALA A 54 10.29 -11.62 8.44
CA ALA A 54 10.70 -11.19 7.11
C ALA A 54 10.21 -9.76 6.80
N TYR A 55 8.95 -9.45 7.15
CA TYR A 55 8.42 -8.09 7.02
C TYR A 55 9.26 -7.09 7.84
N ARG A 56 9.55 -7.43 9.10
CA ARG A 56 10.34 -6.56 9.99
C ARG A 56 11.75 -6.33 9.47
N GLU A 57 12.44 -7.38 9.04
CA GLU A 57 13.79 -7.27 8.50
C GLU A 57 13.82 -6.32 7.29
N ILE A 58 12.91 -6.51 6.34
CA ILE A 58 12.83 -5.67 5.14
C ILE A 58 12.50 -4.23 5.53
N HIS A 59 11.50 -4.04 6.40
CA HIS A 59 11.11 -2.72 6.88
C HIS A 59 12.25 -1.99 7.58
N ASP A 60 12.97 -2.65 8.48
CA ASP A 60 14.08 -2.06 9.23
C ASP A 60 15.25 -1.70 8.30
N ARG A 61 15.52 -2.53 7.29
CA ARG A 61 16.52 -2.23 6.24
C ARG A 61 16.13 -1.01 5.42
N LEU A 62 14.84 -0.80 5.12
CA LEU A 62 14.37 0.39 4.42
C LEU A 62 14.55 1.64 5.27
N GLN A 63 14.20 1.57 6.57
CA GLN A 63 14.39 2.68 7.50
C GLN A 63 15.88 3.04 7.65
N ALA A 64 16.75 2.03 7.79
CA ALA A 64 18.19 2.25 7.85
C ALA A 64 18.72 2.92 6.57
N ARG A 65 18.29 2.47 5.39
CA ARG A 65 18.67 3.11 4.11
C ARG A 65 18.17 4.54 4.01
N LEU A 66 16.92 4.81 4.37
CA LEU A 66 16.42 6.20 4.39
C LEU A 66 17.31 7.11 5.24
N ALA A 67 17.82 6.60 6.37
CA ALA A 67 18.69 7.36 7.26
C ALA A 67 20.11 7.61 6.68
N THR A 68 20.63 6.72 5.84
CA THR A 68 22.06 6.73 5.43
C THR A 68 22.32 6.90 3.92
N ASP A 69 21.29 6.83 3.08
CA ASP A 69 21.40 6.83 1.62
C ASP A 69 20.55 7.99 1.04
N ASP A 70 21.22 9.10 0.72
CA ASP A 70 20.59 10.33 0.24
C ASP A 70 19.95 10.17 -1.14
N GLU A 71 20.51 9.32 -2.00
CA GLU A 71 19.95 9.02 -3.33
C GLU A 71 18.63 8.25 -3.18
N PHE A 72 18.62 7.26 -2.30
CA PHE A 72 17.41 6.52 -1.95
C PHE A 72 16.36 7.44 -1.33
N ARG A 73 16.75 8.29 -0.37
CA ARG A 73 15.86 9.29 0.25
C ARG A 73 15.23 10.22 -0.79
N THR A 74 16.04 10.82 -1.66
CA THR A 74 15.58 11.71 -2.74
C THR A 74 14.56 11.01 -3.64
N THR A 75 14.77 9.72 -3.92
CA THR A 75 13.84 8.94 -4.73
C THR A 75 12.51 8.70 -4.02
N CYS A 76 12.56 8.35 -2.73
CA CYS A 76 11.37 8.23 -1.91
C CYS A 76 10.60 9.55 -1.77
N GLU A 77 11.29 10.69 -1.69
CA GLU A 77 10.67 12.03 -1.65
C GLU A 77 9.94 12.36 -2.96
N LYS A 78 10.55 12.10 -4.12
CA LYS A 78 9.90 12.27 -5.43
C LYS A 78 8.63 11.42 -5.54
N LEU A 79 8.69 10.22 -5.00
CA LEU A 79 7.54 9.32 -4.95
C LEU A 79 6.44 9.88 -4.05
N VAL A 80 6.78 10.32 -2.84
CA VAL A 80 5.83 10.98 -1.94
C VAL A 80 5.17 12.18 -2.62
N ASP A 81 5.94 12.96 -3.37
CA ASP A 81 5.43 14.10 -4.12
C ASP A 81 4.43 13.69 -5.20
N SER A 82 4.69 12.61 -5.94
CA SER A 82 3.73 12.10 -6.92
C SER A 82 2.43 11.60 -6.27
N PHE A 83 2.49 10.96 -5.09
CA PHE A 83 1.29 10.54 -4.34
C PHE A 83 0.49 11.73 -3.81
N LEU A 84 1.16 12.82 -3.44
CA LEU A 84 0.52 14.00 -2.87
C LEU A 84 0.10 15.02 -3.94
N ALA A 85 0.63 14.94 -5.17
CA ALA A 85 0.31 15.84 -6.28
C ALA A 85 -1.18 15.88 -6.65
N GLY A 86 -1.91 14.79 -6.41
CA GLY A 86 -3.37 14.72 -6.61
C GLY A 86 -4.19 15.52 -5.58
N ARG A 87 -3.56 16.15 -4.59
CA ARG A 87 -4.23 16.99 -3.60
C ARG A 87 -4.14 18.46 -3.97
N SER A 88 -5.21 19.20 -3.69
CA SER A 88 -5.25 20.65 -3.88
C SER A 88 -4.24 21.35 -2.96
N GLY A 89 -3.24 22.01 -3.56
CA GLY A 89 -2.22 22.79 -2.86
C GLY A 89 -0.89 22.05 -2.64
N ARG A 90 0.14 22.79 -2.19
CA ARG A 90 1.44 22.20 -1.86
C ARG A 90 1.33 21.37 -0.56
N ALA A 91 1.78 20.13 -0.60
CA ALA A 91 1.80 19.27 0.58
C ALA A 91 2.68 19.85 1.69
N THR A 92 2.21 19.78 2.93
CA THR A 92 2.98 20.18 4.11
C THR A 92 4.04 19.14 4.45
N GLU A 93 5.08 19.53 5.21
CA GLU A 93 6.13 18.61 5.64
C GLU A 93 5.56 17.43 6.44
N ALA A 94 4.62 17.69 7.35
CA ALA A 94 3.93 16.64 8.10
C ALA A 94 3.14 15.66 7.20
N GLN A 95 2.62 16.13 6.07
CA GLN A 95 1.95 15.25 5.11
C GLN A 95 2.96 14.40 4.35
N ARG A 96 4.12 14.97 3.98
CA ARG A 96 5.22 14.25 3.34
C ARG A 96 5.76 13.17 4.26
N GLU A 97 6.06 13.49 5.51
CA GLU A 97 6.59 12.55 6.52
C GLU A 97 5.64 11.36 6.73
N VAL A 98 4.34 11.63 6.92
CA VAL A 98 3.36 10.57 7.11
C VAL A 98 3.10 9.76 5.83
N CYS A 99 3.21 10.38 4.66
CA CYS A 99 3.14 9.68 3.38
C CYS A 99 4.34 8.74 3.21
N LEU A 100 5.55 9.21 3.53
CA LEU A 100 6.76 8.40 3.48
C LEU A 100 6.64 7.20 4.43
N ALA A 101 6.20 7.43 5.67
CA ALA A 101 5.99 6.35 6.64
C ALA A 101 4.97 5.31 6.15
N TYR A 102 3.90 5.75 5.47
CA TYR A 102 2.92 4.86 4.87
C TYR A 102 3.52 4.01 3.74
N VAL A 103 4.27 4.64 2.82
CA VAL A 103 4.94 3.94 1.72
C VAL A 103 5.93 2.90 2.26
N CYS A 104 6.73 3.26 3.26
CA CYS A 104 7.67 2.34 3.88
C CYS A 104 6.99 1.15 4.56
N ALA A 105 5.80 1.34 5.12
CA ALA A 105 5.02 0.25 5.69
C ALA A 105 4.50 -0.71 4.60
N GLU A 106 4.20 -0.25 3.40
CA GLU A 106 3.73 -1.11 2.32
C GLU A 106 4.87 -1.78 1.53
N ALA A 107 6.01 -1.11 1.43
CA ALA A 107 7.15 -1.53 0.61
C ALA A 107 7.60 -2.99 0.80
N PRO A 108 7.59 -3.60 2.01
CA PRO A 108 7.92 -5.02 2.16
C PRO A 108 7.08 -5.96 1.27
N LEU A 109 5.78 -5.68 1.11
CA LEU A 109 4.90 -6.48 0.24
C LEU A 109 5.13 -6.22 -1.26
N PHE A 110 5.80 -5.12 -1.61
CA PHE A 110 6.24 -4.87 -2.99
C PHE A 110 7.64 -5.45 -3.28
N LEU A 111 8.40 -5.78 -2.23
CA LEU A 111 9.78 -6.25 -2.31
C LEU A 111 9.88 -7.77 -2.24
N ASP A 112 9.23 -8.40 -1.25
CA ASP A 112 9.39 -9.83 -1.01
C ASP A 112 8.18 -10.44 -0.29
N THR A 113 7.00 -10.33 -0.91
CA THR A 113 5.84 -11.10 -0.49
C THR A 113 6.12 -12.61 -0.42
N PRO A 114 6.94 -13.23 -1.31
CA PRO A 114 7.36 -14.63 -1.17
C PRO A 114 7.90 -14.97 0.22
N ALA A 115 8.84 -14.17 0.74
CA ALA A 115 9.38 -14.38 2.08
C ALA A 115 8.34 -14.12 3.19
N ILE A 116 7.47 -13.12 3.03
CA ILE A 116 6.49 -12.73 4.06
C ILE A 116 5.36 -13.75 4.19
N LEU A 117 4.85 -14.26 3.06
CA LEU A 117 3.72 -15.19 3.02
C LEU A 117 4.14 -16.66 2.87
N GLY A 118 5.44 -16.94 2.71
CA GLY A 118 5.95 -18.31 2.55
C GLY A 118 5.52 -18.96 1.23
N VAL A 119 5.44 -18.16 0.15
CA VAL A 119 5.03 -18.64 -1.18
C VAL A 119 6.21 -18.67 -2.15
N PRO A 120 6.22 -19.53 -3.19
CA PRO A 120 7.35 -19.62 -4.11
C PRO A 120 7.59 -18.34 -4.93
N SER A 121 6.52 -17.66 -5.31
CA SER A 121 6.53 -16.37 -6.02
C SER A 121 5.25 -15.59 -5.74
N SER A 122 5.28 -14.28 -6.01
CA SER A 122 4.12 -13.41 -5.81
C SER A 122 4.05 -12.30 -6.86
N LEU A 123 2.83 -11.95 -7.25
CA LEU A 123 2.53 -10.79 -8.08
C LEU A 123 1.69 -9.80 -7.26
N ASN A 124 2.24 -8.63 -6.97
CA ASN A 124 1.50 -7.56 -6.29
C ASN A 124 0.70 -6.76 -7.34
N CYS A 125 -0.63 -6.83 -7.26
CA CYS A 125 -1.54 -6.20 -8.22
C CYS A 125 -2.11 -4.88 -7.69
N TYR A 126 -2.06 -3.83 -8.50
CA TYR A 126 -2.66 -2.54 -8.16
C TYR A 126 -3.31 -1.89 -9.39
N HIS A 127 -4.26 -0.97 -9.21
CA HIS A 127 -4.99 -0.34 -10.31
C HIS A 127 -4.27 0.87 -10.93
N GLN A 128 -3.17 1.28 -10.32
CA GLN A 128 -2.30 2.36 -10.79
C GLN A 128 -0.85 1.90 -10.72
N LEU A 129 0.01 2.46 -11.57
CA LEU A 129 1.45 2.28 -11.41
C LEU A 129 1.84 2.87 -10.05
N LEU A 130 2.38 2.05 -9.15
CA LEU A 130 3.04 2.62 -7.99
C LEU A 130 4.34 3.27 -8.49
N PRO A 131 4.60 4.55 -8.20
CA PRO A 131 5.87 5.18 -8.53
C PRO A 131 7.08 4.41 -7.95
N MET A 132 6.85 3.60 -6.90
CA MET A 132 7.89 2.77 -6.28
C MET A 132 8.24 1.56 -7.15
N ALA A 133 7.29 1.08 -7.96
CA ALA A 133 7.52 -0.04 -8.85
C ALA A 133 8.64 0.28 -9.85
N GLU A 134 8.72 1.51 -10.37
CA GLU A 134 9.82 1.89 -11.26
C GLU A 134 11.18 1.77 -10.56
N LEU A 135 11.29 2.20 -9.30
CA LEU A 135 12.51 2.05 -8.51
C LEU A 135 12.86 0.57 -8.26
N LEU A 136 11.88 -0.20 -7.82
CA LEU A 136 12.08 -1.58 -7.35
C LEU A 136 12.33 -2.59 -8.48
N TYR A 137 11.79 -2.34 -9.67
CA TYR A 137 11.88 -3.24 -10.82
C TYR A 137 12.79 -2.70 -11.94
N SER A 138 13.46 -1.56 -11.74
CA SER A 138 14.48 -1.06 -12.67
C SER A 138 15.75 -1.91 -12.71
N ARG A 139 16.48 -1.88 -13.83
CA ARG A 139 17.81 -2.49 -13.95
C ARG A 139 18.84 -1.70 -13.13
N GLY A 140 19.88 -2.36 -12.62
CA GLY A 140 20.99 -1.72 -11.88
C GLY A 140 21.15 -2.21 -10.44
N ALA A 141 22.15 -1.66 -9.73
CA ALA A 141 22.38 -1.92 -8.31
C ALA A 141 21.46 -1.07 -7.43
N GLY A 142 21.16 -1.53 -6.21
CA GLY A 142 20.34 -0.80 -5.23
C GLY A 142 19.26 -1.64 -4.58
N LEU A 143 18.26 -0.99 -3.97
CA LEU A 143 17.07 -1.67 -3.46
C LEU A 143 16.28 -2.28 -4.63
N ARG A 144 16.10 -3.60 -4.63
CA ARG A 144 15.37 -4.32 -5.67
C ARG A 144 14.41 -5.31 -5.06
N ALA A 145 13.30 -5.52 -5.75
CA ALA A 145 12.39 -6.61 -5.42
C ALA A 145 13.13 -7.96 -5.55
N SER A 146 12.73 -8.93 -4.74
CA SER A 146 13.15 -10.32 -4.86
C SER A 146 12.93 -10.80 -6.29
N ARG A 147 13.80 -11.68 -6.80
CA ARG A 147 13.67 -12.26 -8.14
C ARG A 147 12.34 -13.02 -8.36
N ASN A 148 11.68 -13.39 -7.26
CA ASN A 148 10.40 -14.11 -7.25
C ASN A 148 9.20 -13.19 -7.00
N GLN A 149 9.43 -11.88 -6.91
CA GLN A 149 8.41 -10.85 -6.73
C GLN A 149 8.19 -10.09 -8.03
N GLY A 150 6.92 -9.90 -8.41
CA GLY A 150 6.53 -9.06 -9.55
C GLY A 150 5.49 -8.02 -9.17
N HIS A 151 5.23 -7.09 -10.09
CA HIS A 151 4.15 -6.11 -9.99
C HIS A 151 3.33 -6.08 -11.28
N ALA A 152 2.01 -5.95 -11.15
CA ALA A 152 1.11 -5.79 -12.28
C ALA A 152 0.11 -4.67 -12.04
N ILE A 153 -0.15 -3.90 -13.10
CA ILE A 153 -1.24 -2.93 -13.12
C ILE A 153 -2.47 -3.66 -13.65
N VAL A 154 -3.56 -3.66 -12.86
CA VAL A 154 -4.81 -4.34 -13.20
C VAL A 154 -5.94 -3.31 -13.18
N THR A 155 -6.48 -3.02 -14.35
CA THR A 155 -7.62 -2.12 -14.53
C THR A 155 -8.82 -2.89 -15.08
N PRO A 156 -10.07 -2.46 -14.80
CA PRO A 156 -11.25 -3.01 -15.45
C PRO A 156 -11.12 -2.98 -16.97
N ALA A 157 -11.66 -3.99 -17.65
CA ALA A 157 -11.78 -3.94 -19.09
C ALA A 157 -12.79 -2.85 -19.48
N ALA A 158 -12.55 -2.14 -20.59
CA ALA A 158 -13.47 -1.12 -21.06
C ALA A 158 -14.87 -1.73 -21.26
N GLY A 159 -15.87 -1.20 -20.53
CA GLY A 159 -17.27 -1.65 -20.59
C GLY A 159 -17.75 -2.57 -19.46
N THR A 160 -16.94 -2.82 -18.42
CA THR A 160 -17.36 -3.60 -17.24
C THR A 160 -17.68 -2.72 -16.02
N ASP A 161 -18.24 -1.53 -16.22
CA ASP A 161 -18.89 -0.79 -15.13
C ASP A 161 -20.16 -1.55 -14.76
N THR A 162 -20.04 -2.53 -13.86
CA THR A 162 -21.20 -3.10 -13.19
C THR A 162 -21.86 -1.99 -12.40
N GLU A 163 -23.01 -1.52 -12.90
CA GLU A 163 -24.02 -0.76 -12.15
C GLU A 163 -24.17 -1.37 -10.75
N GLY A 164 -23.68 -0.65 -9.74
CA GLY A 164 -24.14 -0.87 -8.37
C GLY A 164 -25.56 -0.34 -8.25
N PRO A 165 -26.44 -0.95 -7.42
CA PRO A 165 -27.83 -0.53 -7.35
C PRO A 165 -27.89 0.91 -6.86
N ASP A 166 -28.54 1.72 -7.68
CA ASP A 166 -28.99 3.06 -7.34
C ASP A 166 -29.88 2.96 -6.10
N THR A 167 -29.35 3.36 -4.95
CA THR A 167 -30.20 3.66 -3.78
C THR A 167 -30.44 5.15 -3.79
N ASP A 168 -31.31 5.55 -4.70
CA ASP A 168 -32.21 6.68 -4.53
C ASP A 168 -33.16 6.34 -3.38
N VAL A 169 -33.03 7.01 -2.23
CA VAL A 169 -34.15 7.22 -1.30
C VAL A 169 -33.97 8.58 -0.65
N HIS A 170 -35.03 9.39 -0.81
CA HIS A 170 -35.31 10.74 -0.32
C HIS A 170 -34.83 11.11 1.08
#